data_AF-A0A285N2I9-F1
#
_entry.id   AF-A0A285N2I9-F1
#
_cell.length_a   1.000
_cell.length_b   1.000
_cell.length_c   1.000
_cell.angle_alpha   90.00
_cell.angle_beta   90.00
_cell.angle_gamma   90.00
#
_symmetry.space_group_name_H-M   'P 1'
#
loop_
_entity.id
_entity.type
_entity.pdbx_description
1 polymer ?
#
loop_
_entity_poly.entity_id
_entity_poly.type
_entity_poly.pdbx_seq_one_letter_code
_entity_poly.pdbx_strand_id
1 'polypeptide(L)'
;MDIARCTDDNVCYLASRFALLPAEELEYKRRALICDSCGAEAYFRKASTSGQGACFGARPHGPLCQAAAADGAKSNASSEEQDILDNPGDLIELDLGYGRAGTGFHVPEHAQVPAPGAGGRYTGQGPRPAARMRRRLTPILRNLIYSEQFRNASQALEVPGHGVTTVRDFFVATADVHAGLEGQYRGFWGMIASVGPAKQEGSFWLNSRSYRDYSVLVSEALVDDLLRRARKREMDDLSGCHLLVLGELRRSGTGKLWVELVDMERCAVYDD
;
A
#
# COMPACT_ATOMS: atom_id res chain seq x y z
N MET A 1 -19.17 4.49 -6.93
CA MET A 1 -19.13 5.76 -7.69
C MET A 1 -19.40 5.42 -9.15
N ASP A 2 -20.29 6.14 -9.84
CA ASP A 2 -20.71 5.75 -11.21
C ASP A 2 -20.04 6.54 -12.33
N ILE A 3 -19.47 7.70 -11.98
CA ILE A 3 -18.76 8.61 -12.89
C ILE A 3 -17.31 8.71 -12.45
N ALA A 4 -16.35 8.85 -13.35
CA ALA A 4 -14.98 9.26 -13.02
C ALA A 4 -14.47 10.27 -14.06
N ARG A 5 -13.65 11.23 -13.63
CA ARG A 5 -13.04 12.22 -14.52
C ARG A 5 -11.66 11.75 -14.94
N CYS A 6 -11.38 11.71 -16.23
CA CYS A 6 -10.05 11.43 -16.76
C CYS A 6 -9.21 12.71 -16.76
N THR A 7 -7.99 12.65 -16.25
CA THR A 7 -7.09 13.81 -16.13
C THR A 7 -6.39 14.17 -17.43
N ASP A 8 -6.37 13.28 -18.42
CA ASP A 8 -5.73 13.54 -19.72
C ASP A 8 -6.62 14.37 -20.67
N ASP A 9 -7.93 14.11 -20.68
CA ASP A 9 -8.90 14.78 -21.55
C ASP A 9 -9.91 15.66 -20.79
N ASN A 10 -9.89 15.60 -19.46
CA ASN A 10 -10.82 16.28 -18.56
C ASN A 10 -12.30 15.89 -18.76
N VAL A 11 -12.58 14.70 -19.30
CA VAL A 11 -13.93 14.18 -19.55
C VAL A 11 -14.42 13.30 -18.40
N CYS A 12 -15.69 13.47 -18.02
CA CYS A 12 -16.40 12.61 -17.07
C CYS A 12 -17.05 11.42 -17.78
N TYR A 13 -16.60 10.21 -17.46
CA TYR A 13 -17.10 8.98 -18.04
C TYR A 13 -18.06 8.27 -17.09
N LEU A 14 -19.10 7.63 -17.64
CA LEU A 14 -19.86 6.59 -16.96
C LEU A 14 -19.14 5.25 -17.13
N ALA A 15 -19.13 4.40 -16.10
CA ALA A 15 -18.41 3.12 -16.14
C ALA A 15 -18.82 2.23 -17.32
N SER A 16 -20.11 2.22 -17.66
CA SER A 16 -20.65 1.47 -18.81
C SER A 16 -20.16 1.99 -20.15
N ARG A 17 -19.96 3.31 -20.31
CA ARG A 17 -19.42 3.92 -21.54
C ARG A 17 -17.90 3.78 -21.60
N PHE A 18 -17.23 3.91 -20.46
CA PHE A 18 -15.79 3.73 -20.34
C PHE A 18 -15.37 2.31 -20.74
N ALA A 19 -16.14 1.31 -20.31
CA ALA A 19 -15.93 -0.08 -20.69
C ALA A 19 -16.00 -0.36 -22.21
N LEU A 20 -16.61 0.53 -22.99
CA LEU A 20 -16.75 0.40 -24.44
C LEU A 20 -15.65 1.13 -25.23
N LEU A 21 -14.71 1.80 -24.55
CA LEU A 21 -13.57 2.42 -25.20
C LEU A 21 -12.70 1.37 -25.90
N PRO A 22 -12.02 1.72 -27.01
CA PRO A 22 -11.00 0.88 -27.63
C PRO A 22 -9.98 0.41 -26.60
N ALA A 23 -9.50 -0.84 -26.70
CA ALA A 23 -8.64 -1.45 -25.68
C ALA A 23 -7.39 -0.62 -25.33
N GLU A 24 -6.77 0.00 -26.33
CA GLU A 24 -5.62 0.87 -26.16
C GLU A 24 -5.98 2.15 -25.37
N GLU A 25 -7.08 2.79 -25.75
CA GLU A 25 -7.58 4.00 -25.09
C GLU A 25 -8.02 3.70 -23.65
N LEU A 26 -8.71 2.58 -23.44
CA LEU A 26 -9.13 2.11 -22.14
C LEU A 26 -7.93 1.90 -21.21
N GLU A 27 -6.89 1.22 -21.69
CA GLU A 27 -5.71 0.88 -20.87
C GLU A 27 -4.89 2.11 -20.49
N TYR A 28 -4.82 3.11 -21.38
CA TYR A 28 -4.20 4.39 -21.08
C TYR A 28 -5.05 5.20 -20.08
N LYS A 29 -6.33 5.44 -20.40
CA LYS A 29 -7.19 6.33 -19.61
C LYS A 29 -7.52 5.79 -18.22
N ARG A 30 -7.60 4.47 -18.02
CA ARG A 30 -7.92 3.88 -16.70
C ARG A 30 -6.87 4.20 -15.64
N ARG A 31 -5.67 4.61 -16.05
CA ARG A 31 -4.57 5.03 -15.17
C ARG A 31 -4.55 6.52 -14.89
N ALA A 32 -5.53 7.27 -15.40
CA ALA A 32 -5.60 8.72 -15.30
C ALA A 32 -6.92 9.19 -14.67
N LEU A 33 -7.61 8.31 -13.94
CA LEU A 33 -8.93 8.58 -13.37
C LEU A 33 -8.83 9.23 -11.99
N ILE A 34 -9.75 10.15 -11.74
CA ILE A 34 -9.98 10.77 -10.44
C ILE A 34 -11.48 10.86 -10.15
N CYS A 35 -11.81 10.97 -8.87
CA CYS A 35 -13.13 11.33 -8.42
C CYS A 35 -13.46 12.74 -8.92
N ASP A 36 -14.56 12.90 -9.64
CA ASP A 36 -14.98 14.21 -10.16
C ASP A 36 -15.28 15.22 -9.04
N SER A 37 -15.80 14.74 -7.89
CA SER A 37 -16.22 15.60 -6.78
C SER A 37 -15.06 16.04 -5.87
N CYS A 38 -14.16 15.14 -5.50
CA CYS A 38 -13.09 15.45 -4.53
C CYS A 38 -11.66 15.34 -5.09
N GLY A 39 -11.50 14.95 -6.36
CA GLY A 39 -10.19 14.80 -7.00
C GLY A 39 -9.36 13.60 -6.51
N ALA A 40 -9.89 12.79 -5.58
CA ALA A 40 -9.22 11.58 -5.10
C ALA A 40 -8.89 10.62 -6.26
N GLU A 41 -7.80 9.86 -6.12
CA GLU A 41 -7.41 8.88 -7.12
C GLU A 41 -8.54 7.84 -7.33
N ALA A 42 -8.88 7.60 -8.59
CA ALA A 42 -9.92 6.65 -8.96
C ALA A 42 -9.34 5.52 -9.82
N TYR A 43 -10.01 4.38 -9.79
CA TYR A 43 -9.70 3.20 -10.56
C TYR A 43 -10.94 2.71 -11.30
N PHE A 44 -10.70 2.02 -12.41
CA PHE A 44 -11.73 1.31 -13.15
C PHE A 44 -11.62 -0.19 -12.91
N ARG A 45 -12.73 -0.79 -12.49
CA ARG A 45 -12.87 -2.24 -12.42
C ARG A 45 -13.74 -2.71 -13.57
N LYS A 46 -13.22 -3.65 -14.36
CA LYS A 46 -13.97 -4.30 -15.44
C LYS A 46 -15.11 -5.14 -14.85
N ALA A 47 -16.09 -5.46 -15.69
CA ALA A 47 -17.12 -6.41 -15.31
C ALA A 47 -16.46 -7.76 -14.99
N SER A 48 -16.74 -8.30 -13.81
CA SER A 48 -16.18 -9.60 -13.39
C SER A 48 -16.90 -10.74 -14.10
N THR A 49 -16.23 -11.88 -14.22
CA THR A 49 -16.87 -13.14 -14.64
C THR A 49 -18.02 -13.56 -13.72
N SER A 50 -18.00 -13.12 -12.46
CA SER A 50 -19.01 -13.41 -11.43
C SER A 50 -20.31 -12.58 -11.49
N GLY A 51 -20.48 -11.74 -12.52
CA GLY A 51 -21.71 -10.98 -12.77
C GLY A 51 -21.77 -9.58 -12.17
N GLN A 52 -20.70 -9.11 -11.50
CA GLN A 52 -20.58 -7.71 -11.12
C GLN A 52 -20.29 -6.85 -12.36
N GLY A 53 -21.10 -5.82 -12.58
CA GLY A 53 -20.90 -4.86 -13.68
C GLY A 53 -19.63 -4.03 -13.51
N ALA A 54 -19.18 -3.42 -14.61
CA ALA A 54 -18.04 -2.50 -14.58
C ALA A 54 -18.36 -1.28 -13.71
N CYS A 55 -17.41 -0.86 -12.88
CA CYS A 55 -17.61 0.24 -11.95
C CYS A 55 -16.35 1.08 -11.76
N PHE A 56 -16.54 2.30 -11.26
CA PHE A 56 -15.45 3.11 -10.73
C PHE A 56 -15.45 3.06 -9.20
N GLY A 57 -14.24 3.07 -8.65
CA GLY A 57 -14.01 3.31 -7.23
C GLY A 57 -12.95 4.39 -7.05
N ALA A 58 -12.96 5.04 -5.90
CA ALA A 58 -11.91 5.97 -5.50
C ALA A 58 -11.75 5.86 -4.00
N ARG A 59 -10.54 5.56 -3.52
CA ARG A 59 -10.26 5.42 -2.10
C ARG A 59 -8.80 5.83 -1.80
N PRO A 60 -8.55 6.59 -0.73
CA PRO A 60 -9.53 7.26 0.13
C PRO A 60 -10.16 8.47 -0.59
N HIS A 61 -11.45 8.69 -0.37
CA HIS A 61 -12.07 9.96 -0.77
C HIS A 61 -11.64 11.10 0.16
N GLY A 62 -11.60 12.32 -0.37
CA GLY A 62 -11.44 13.53 0.46
C GLY A 62 -12.60 13.72 1.45
N PRO A 63 -12.39 14.52 2.53
CA PRO A 63 -13.42 14.80 3.51
C PRO A 63 -14.71 15.33 2.86
N LEU A 64 -15.87 14.86 3.33
CA LEU A 64 -17.20 15.29 2.88
C LEU A 64 -17.52 15.01 1.40
N CYS A 65 -16.76 14.12 0.73
CA CYS A 65 -17.07 13.74 -0.64
C CYS A 65 -18.42 13.01 -0.73
N GLN A 66 -19.35 13.55 -1.53
CA GLN A 66 -20.67 12.94 -1.74
C GLN A 66 -20.61 11.62 -2.51
N ALA A 67 -19.55 11.40 -3.30
CA ALA A 67 -19.32 10.15 -4.02
C ALA A 67 -18.74 9.04 -3.13
N ALA A 68 -18.33 9.36 -1.89
CA ALA A 68 -17.97 8.36 -0.90
C ALA A 68 -19.24 7.58 -0.54
N ALA A 69 -19.35 6.36 -1.08
CA ALA A 69 -20.36 5.44 -0.59
C ALA A 69 -20.18 5.24 0.92
N ALA A 70 -21.28 5.05 1.65
CA ALA A 70 -21.26 4.73 3.08
C ALA A 70 -20.52 3.40 3.40
N ASP A 71 -20.07 2.68 2.37
CA ASP A 71 -19.23 1.50 2.47
C ASP A 71 -17.82 1.88 2.91
N GLY A 72 -17.63 1.90 4.23
CA GLY A 72 -16.32 1.95 4.86
C GLY A 72 -16.13 2.99 5.96
N ALA A 73 -17.19 3.56 6.55
CA ALA A 73 -17.08 4.30 7.83
C ALA A 73 -16.78 3.37 9.03
N LYS A 74 -15.86 2.43 8.85
CA LYS A 74 -15.23 1.63 9.90
C LYS A 74 -13.72 1.72 9.76
N SER A 75 -13.17 2.93 9.70
CA SER A 75 -11.83 3.17 10.23
C SER A 75 -11.87 3.10 11.75
N ASN A 76 -12.23 1.93 12.31
CA ASN A 76 -11.74 1.60 13.64
C ASN A 76 -10.26 1.31 13.40
N ALA A 77 -9.44 2.36 13.50
CA ALA A 77 -8.01 2.20 13.58
C ALA A 77 -7.78 1.07 14.59
N SER A 78 -7.13 0.00 14.15
CA SER A 78 -6.81 -1.07 15.07
C SER A 78 -5.95 -0.49 16.20
N SER A 79 -5.95 -1.08 17.40
CA SER A 79 -5.08 -0.60 18.48
C SER A 79 -3.61 -0.49 18.02
N GLU A 80 -3.20 -1.29 17.04
CA GLU A 80 -1.86 -1.26 16.45
C GLU A 80 -1.60 -0.02 15.57
N GLU A 81 -2.60 0.43 14.81
CA GLU A 81 -2.50 1.63 13.97
C GLU A 81 -2.45 2.90 14.82
N GLN A 82 -3.29 2.96 15.85
CA GLN A 82 -3.36 4.09 16.77
C GLN A 82 -2.05 4.22 17.58
N ASP A 83 -1.51 3.10 18.06
CA ASP A 83 -0.26 3.07 18.85
C ASP A 83 0.95 3.60 18.07
N ILE A 84 1.01 3.37 16.76
CA ILE A 84 2.07 3.95 15.90
C ILE A 84 1.97 5.48 15.85
N LEU A 85 0.76 6.03 15.83
CA LEU A 85 0.54 7.48 15.77
C LEU A 85 0.74 8.14 17.14
N ASP A 86 0.30 7.46 18.20
CA ASP A 86 0.35 7.97 19.57
C ASP A 86 1.77 7.92 20.15
N ASN A 87 2.64 7.04 19.63
CA ASN A 87 4.02 6.91 20.08
C ASN A 87 5.05 7.00 18.92
N PRO A 88 5.24 8.19 18.33
CA PRO A 88 6.18 8.40 17.22
C PRO A 88 7.67 8.36 17.65
N GLY A 89 7.95 8.26 18.97
CA GLY A 89 9.30 8.20 19.52
C GLY A 89 9.94 6.80 19.51
N ASP A 90 9.17 5.80 19.10
CA ASP A 90 9.58 4.39 19.14
C ASP A 90 10.24 3.93 17.84
N LEU A 91 11.11 2.92 17.95
CA LEU A 91 11.72 2.24 16.79
C LEU A 91 10.72 1.22 16.23
N ILE A 92 10.31 1.38 14.97
CA ILE A 92 9.51 0.37 14.27
C ILE A 92 10.46 -0.68 13.68
N GLU A 93 10.33 -1.93 14.09
CA GLU A 93 11.05 -3.07 13.50
C GLU A 93 10.12 -3.78 12.51
N LEU A 94 10.50 -3.81 11.22
CA LEU A 94 9.70 -4.49 10.21
C LEU A 94 9.79 -6.01 10.36
N ASP A 95 8.63 -6.64 10.58
CA ASP A 95 8.50 -8.08 10.63
C ASP A 95 8.17 -8.64 9.24
N LEU A 96 9.17 -9.25 8.61
CA LEU A 96 9.03 -9.94 7.33
C LEU A 96 8.68 -11.44 7.51
N GLY A 97 8.54 -11.96 8.74
CA GLY A 97 8.23 -13.37 8.98
C GLY A 97 6.77 -13.73 8.69
N TYR A 98 6.38 -13.84 7.42
CA TYR A 98 5.04 -14.28 7.03
C TYR A 98 4.89 -15.80 7.23
N GLY A 99 3.75 -16.25 7.79
CA GLY A 99 3.43 -17.69 7.88
C GLY A 99 4.15 -18.51 8.96
N ARG A 100 5.14 -17.96 9.68
CA ARG A 100 5.65 -18.60 10.91
C ARG A 100 4.66 -18.30 12.04
N ALA A 101 4.04 -19.34 12.60
CA ALA A 101 3.38 -19.26 13.89
C ALA A 101 4.45 -18.98 14.96
N GLY A 102 4.74 -17.69 15.20
CA GLY A 102 5.76 -17.21 16.12
C GLY A 102 5.18 -16.14 17.04
N THR A 103 4.88 -16.59 18.26
CA THR A 103 4.85 -15.86 19.54
C THR A 103 4.48 -14.37 19.56
N GLY A 104 3.28 -14.08 20.08
CA GLY A 104 2.98 -12.87 20.85
C GLY A 104 3.04 -11.54 20.10
N PHE A 105 1.87 -11.08 19.64
CA PHE A 105 1.68 -9.70 19.23
C PHE A 105 1.73 -8.79 20.47
N HIS A 106 2.58 -7.76 20.40
CA HIS A 106 2.73 -6.64 21.35
C HIS A 106 2.46 -6.94 22.84
N VAL A 107 3.50 -7.32 23.56
CA VAL A 107 3.73 -6.82 24.92
C VAL A 107 4.87 -5.82 24.77
N PRO A 108 4.69 -4.51 25.02
CA PRO A 108 5.84 -3.63 25.18
C PRO A 108 6.71 -4.28 26.24
N GLU A 109 7.97 -4.58 25.91
CA GLU A 109 8.93 -5.13 26.86
C GLU A 109 9.29 -4.02 27.87
N HIS A 110 8.34 -3.70 28.74
CA HIS A 110 8.64 -3.07 30.00
C HIS A 110 9.44 -4.10 30.79
N ALA A 111 10.72 -3.76 31.01
CA ALA A 111 11.62 -4.47 31.90
C ALA A 111 10.84 -5.08 33.08
N GLN A 112 10.97 -6.40 33.21
CA GLN A 112 10.30 -7.25 34.20
C GLN A 112 9.99 -6.52 35.51
N VAL A 113 8.70 -6.35 35.82
CA VAL A 113 8.25 -5.94 37.15
C VAL A 113 8.37 -7.17 38.06
N PRO A 114 9.17 -7.14 39.16
CA PRO A 114 9.09 -8.16 40.18
C PRO A 114 7.74 -8.07 40.90
N ALA A 115 7.21 -9.22 41.30
CA ALA A 115 5.92 -9.42 41.96
C ALA A 115 5.63 -8.44 43.14
N PRO A 116 4.34 -8.25 43.50
CA PRO A 116 3.86 -7.07 44.22
C PRO A 116 4.18 -7.15 45.71
N GLY A 117 4.89 -6.14 46.23
CA GLY A 117 5.14 -6.04 47.67
C GLY A 117 6.32 -5.19 48.11
N ALA A 118 6.64 -4.08 47.42
CA ALA A 118 7.53 -3.07 47.98
C ALA A 118 7.26 -1.72 47.31
N GLY A 119 6.75 -0.76 48.08
CA GLY A 119 6.65 0.64 47.66
C GLY A 119 8.04 1.25 47.48
N GLY A 120 8.65 1.06 46.32
CA GLY A 120 9.87 1.76 45.91
C GLY A 120 9.50 2.93 45.02
N ARG A 121 9.73 4.16 45.49
CA ARG A 121 9.73 5.35 44.62
C ARG A 121 10.81 5.17 43.55
N TYR A 122 10.39 4.97 42.31
CA TYR A 122 11.28 4.96 41.16
C TYR A 122 11.94 6.35 41.03
N THR A 123 13.23 6.41 41.33
CA THR A 123 14.12 7.53 41.04
C THR A 123 15.08 7.07 39.96
N GLY A 124 14.61 7.02 38.72
CA GLY A 124 15.43 6.70 37.55
C GLY A 124 15.64 7.94 36.70
N GLN A 125 16.72 8.68 36.96
CA GLN A 125 17.33 9.59 35.98
C GLN A 125 18.15 8.75 35.01
N GLY A 126 17.54 8.37 33.89
CA GLY A 126 18.21 7.76 32.75
C GLY A 126 17.31 7.89 31.51
N PRO A 127 17.87 8.12 30.31
CA PRO A 127 17.05 8.16 29.11
C PRO A 127 16.33 6.81 28.97
N ARG A 128 14.99 6.84 28.90
CA ARG A 128 14.20 5.65 28.58
C ARG A 128 14.75 5.06 27.27
N PRO A 129 15.08 3.76 27.21
CA PRO A 129 15.34 3.12 25.94
C PRO A 129 14.10 3.33 25.06
N ALA A 130 14.31 3.77 23.81
CA ALA A 130 13.22 3.90 22.84
C ALA A 130 12.52 2.54 22.75
N ALA A 131 11.20 2.50 22.95
CA ALA A 131 10.47 1.25 22.88
C ALA A 131 10.52 0.73 21.43
N ARG A 132 10.65 -0.59 21.29
CA ARG A 132 10.75 -1.26 19.99
C ARG A 132 9.38 -1.84 19.65
N MET A 133 8.84 -1.46 18.50
CA MET A 133 7.57 -1.94 18.00
C MET A 133 7.79 -2.84 16.79
N ARG A 134 7.61 -4.15 16.95
CA ARG A 134 7.64 -5.08 15.81
C ARG A 134 6.32 -5.02 15.04
N ARG A 135 6.37 -4.72 13.74
CA ARG A 135 5.18 -4.47 12.91
C ARG A 135 5.20 -5.19 11.56
N ARG A 136 4.04 -5.72 11.17
CA ARG A 136 3.82 -6.32 9.84
C ARG A 136 3.56 -5.25 8.78
N LEU A 137 3.71 -5.61 7.51
CA LEU A 137 3.53 -4.68 6.39
C LEU A 137 2.08 -4.19 6.18
N THR A 138 1.06 -4.97 6.57
CA THR A 138 -0.34 -4.56 6.35
C THR A 138 -0.74 -3.35 7.23
N PRO A 139 -0.51 -3.33 8.56
CA PRO A 139 -0.73 -2.13 9.37
C PRO A 139 0.06 -0.91 8.89
N ILE A 140 1.31 -1.12 8.46
CA ILE A 140 2.15 -0.06 7.89
C ILE A 140 1.50 0.51 6.62
N LEU A 141 1.06 -0.34 5.68
CA LEU A 141 0.37 0.10 4.47
C LEU A 141 -0.91 0.89 4.80
N ARG A 142 -1.71 0.44 5.76
CA ARG A 142 -2.92 1.19 6.18
C ARG A 142 -2.55 2.58 6.71
N ASN A 143 -1.54 2.69 7.56
CA ASN A 143 -1.08 3.99 8.06
C ASN A 143 -0.52 4.88 6.94
N LEU A 144 0.19 4.31 5.96
CA LEU A 144 0.64 5.06 4.77
C LEU A 144 -0.54 5.61 3.95
N ILE A 145 -1.64 4.86 3.85
CA ILE A 145 -2.85 5.29 3.12
C ILE A 145 -3.57 6.42 3.87
N TYR A 146 -3.86 6.25 5.15
CA TYR A 146 -4.78 7.14 5.88
C TYR A 146 -4.11 8.24 6.71
N SER A 147 -2.84 8.11 7.08
CA SER A 147 -2.16 9.06 7.96
C SER A 147 -1.04 9.81 7.24
N GLU A 148 -1.31 11.07 6.90
CA GLU A 148 -0.29 11.98 6.38
C GLU A 148 0.83 12.23 7.38
N GLN A 149 0.49 12.25 8.68
CA GLN A 149 1.48 12.38 9.75
C GLN A 149 2.46 11.19 9.73
N PHE A 150 1.96 9.97 9.53
CA PHE A 150 2.80 8.78 9.45
C PHE A 150 3.71 8.82 8.22
N ARG A 151 3.16 9.17 7.05
CA ARG A 151 3.95 9.29 5.80
C ARG A 151 5.16 10.20 5.95
N ASN A 152 5.01 11.29 6.69
CA ASN A 152 6.04 12.31 6.87
C ASN A 152 6.87 12.13 8.16
N ALA A 153 6.64 11.07 8.92
CA ALA A 153 7.27 10.85 10.21
C ALA A 153 8.78 10.60 10.06
N SER A 154 9.58 11.25 10.92
CA SER A 154 11.00 10.94 11.12
C SER A 154 11.22 9.79 12.10
N GLN A 155 10.16 9.04 12.43
CA GLN A 155 10.22 7.88 13.31
C GLN A 155 11.21 6.86 12.76
N ALA A 156 12.02 6.28 13.66
CA ALA A 156 13.05 5.32 13.27
C ALA A 156 12.42 4.00 12.82
N LEU A 157 12.97 3.42 11.76
CA LEU A 157 12.52 2.20 11.12
C LEU A 157 13.72 1.26 10.93
N GLU A 158 13.70 0.10 11.57
CA GLU A 158 14.66 -0.98 11.35
C GLU A 158 14.13 -1.93 10.26
N VAL A 159 14.87 -2.00 9.15
CA VAL A 159 14.54 -2.84 8.00
C VAL A 159 15.48 -4.06 8.01
N PRO A 160 14.96 -5.29 8.13
CA PRO A 160 15.80 -6.50 8.18
C PRO A 160 16.76 -6.58 6.99
N GLY A 161 18.06 -6.65 7.29
CA GLY A 161 19.13 -6.71 6.28
C GLY A 161 19.52 -5.38 5.63
N HIS A 162 18.85 -4.27 5.96
CA HIS A 162 19.09 -2.94 5.35
C HIS A 162 19.37 -1.82 6.38
N GLY A 163 19.34 -2.13 7.68
CA GLY A 163 19.70 -1.20 8.75
C GLY A 163 18.56 -0.30 9.18
N VAL A 164 18.91 0.80 9.86
CA VAL A 164 17.96 1.77 10.41
C VAL A 164 17.85 2.98 9.49
N THR A 165 16.62 3.39 9.22
CA THR A 165 16.23 4.56 8.41
C THR A 165 15.04 5.27 9.08
N THR A 166 14.41 6.22 8.43
CA THR A 166 13.13 6.79 8.88
C THR A 166 11.97 6.33 7.99
N VAL A 167 10.74 6.43 8.50
CA VAL A 167 9.51 6.12 7.75
C VAL A 167 9.45 6.95 6.45
N ARG A 168 9.60 8.28 6.54
CA ARG A 168 9.55 9.18 5.38
C ARG A 168 10.63 8.93 4.32
N ASP A 169 11.81 8.45 4.73
CA ASP A 169 12.94 8.23 3.81
C ASP A 169 12.89 6.83 3.17
N PHE A 170 12.14 5.89 3.76
CA PHE A 170 12.08 4.50 3.29
C PHE A 170 10.83 4.19 2.47
N PHE A 171 9.67 4.70 2.86
CA PHE A 171 8.42 4.43 2.17
C PHE A 171 8.11 5.51 1.14
N VAL A 172 8.07 5.12 -0.14
CA VAL A 172 7.91 6.03 -1.28
C VAL A 172 6.55 5.76 -1.93
N ALA A 173 5.71 6.80 -2.03
CA ALA A 173 4.47 6.70 -2.76
C ALA A 173 4.75 6.51 -4.27
N THR A 174 3.94 5.73 -4.98
CA THR A 174 4.15 5.48 -6.42
C THR A 174 4.22 6.76 -7.26
N ALA A 175 3.49 7.81 -6.85
CA ALA A 175 3.50 9.13 -7.48
C ALA A 175 4.84 9.89 -7.31
N ASP A 176 5.62 9.53 -6.28
CA ASP A 176 6.91 10.17 -5.96
C ASP A 176 8.10 9.32 -6.43
N VAL A 177 7.86 8.24 -7.18
CA VAL A 177 8.94 7.40 -7.71
C VAL A 177 9.62 8.11 -8.89
N HIS A 178 10.94 8.29 -8.80
CA HIS A 178 11.75 8.92 -9.85
C HIS A 178 13.09 8.20 -10.05
N ALA A 179 13.77 8.47 -11.17
CA ALA A 179 14.99 7.77 -11.57
C ALA A 179 16.18 7.94 -10.61
N GLY A 180 16.14 8.93 -9.72
CA GLY A 180 17.17 9.13 -8.68
C GLY A 180 17.14 8.05 -7.58
N LEU A 181 16.06 7.26 -7.52
CA LEU A 181 15.90 6.14 -6.60
C LEU A 181 16.40 4.81 -7.20
N GLU A 182 16.88 4.80 -8.44
CA GLU A 182 17.39 3.60 -9.11
C GLU A 182 18.49 2.92 -8.29
N GLY A 183 18.40 1.59 -8.14
CA GLY A 183 19.32 0.78 -7.34
C GLY A 183 19.09 0.87 -5.83
N GLN A 184 18.13 1.68 -5.35
CA GLN A 184 17.84 1.79 -3.92
C GLN A 184 16.78 0.77 -3.49
N TYR A 185 17.01 0.13 -2.34
CA TYR A 185 16.02 -0.72 -1.67
C TYR A 185 15.07 0.13 -0.82
N ARG A 186 13.78 0.14 -1.17
CA ARG A 186 12.73 0.97 -0.54
C ARG A 186 11.43 0.20 -0.41
N GLY A 187 10.48 0.75 0.35
CA GLY A 187 9.09 0.30 0.37
C GLY A 187 8.23 1.17 -0.53
N PHE A 188 7.84 0.67 -1.68
CA PHE A 188 7.03 1.40 -2.66
C PHE A 188 5.55 1.10 -2.46
N TRP A 189 4.71 2.12 -2.35
CA TRP A 189 3.29 1.92 -2.05
C TRP A 189 2.35 2.83 -2.83
N GLY A 190 1.14 2.34 -3.10
CA GLY A 190 0.10 3.10 -3.80
C GLY A 190 -1.03 2.20 -4.31
N MET A 191 -2.01 2.81 -4.98
CA MET A 191 -3.12 2.07 -5.58
C MET A 191 -2.70 1.40 -6.91
N ILE A 192 -3.19 0.18 -7.13
CA ILE A 192 -3.06 -0.52 -8.41
C ILE A 192 -4.10 0.05 -9.37
N ALA A 193 -3.66 0.80 -10.39
CA ALA A 193 -4.56 1.40 -11.38
C ALA A 193 -4.95 0.39 -12.48
N SER A 194 -4.00 -0.44 -12.90
CA SER A 194 -4.27 -1.51 -13.86
C SER A 194 -3.36 -2.71 -13.69
N VAL A 195 -3.84 -3.85 -14.20
CA VAL A 195 -3.06 -5.06 -14.35
C VAL A 195 -2.95 -5.41 -15.83
N GLY A 196 -1.76 -5.81 -16.26
CA GLY A 196 -1.50 -6.22 -17.64
C GLY A 196 -0.52 -7.40 -17.71
N PRO A 197 -0.55 -8.20 -18.78
CA PRO A 197 0.36 -9.33 -18.94
C PRO A 197 1.81 -8.84 -19.11
N ALA A 198 2.75 -9.58 -18.52
CA ALA A 198 4.16 -9.42 -18.80
C ALA A 198 4.58 -10.24 -20.04
N LYS A 199 5.82 -10.03 -20.51
CA LYS A 199 6.37 -10.79 -21.66
C LYS A 199 6.50 -12.28 -21.36
N GLN A 200 6.80 -12.60 -20.10
CA GLN A 200 6.85 -13.98 -19.63
C GLN A 200 5.42 -14.45 -19.37
N GLU A 201 5.08 -15.62 -19.91
CA GLU A 201 3.79 -16.26 -19.70
C GLU A 201 3.50 -16.42 -18.21
N GLY A 202 2.22 -16.28 -17.83
CA GLY A 202 1.76 -16.35 -16.44
C GLY A 202 2.19 -15.19 -15.55
N SER A 203 3.03 -14.26 -16.01
CA SER A 203 3.52 -13.12 -15.21
C SER A 203 2.75 -11.84 -15.53
N PHE A 204 2.66 -10.93 -14.56
CA PHE A 204 1.82 -9.73 -14.66
C PHE A 204 2.55 -8.47 -14.20
N TRP A 205 2.21 -7.34 -14.82
CA TRP A 205 2.55 -6.00 -14.38
C TRP A 205 1.39 -5.41 -13.60
N LEU A 206 1.65 -4.99 -12.37
CA LEU A 206 0.76 -4.11 -11.61
C LEU A 206 1.21 -2.67 -11.86
N ASN A 207 0.40 -1.89 -12.55
CA ASN A 207 0.73 -0.53 -12.95
C ASN A 207 0.12 0.46 -11.97
N SER A 208 0.93 1.44 -11.57
CA SER A 208 0.46 2.63 -10.87
C SER A 208 -0.16 3.64 -11.84
N ARG A 209 -0.53 4.83 -11.34
CA ARG A 209 -1.06 5.94 -12.13
C ARG A 209 -0.10 6.30 -13.28
N SER A 210 -0.62 6.71 -14.43
CA SER A 210 0.14 7.03 -15.66
C SER A 210 0.88 5.86 -16.36
N TYR A 211 1.20 6.08 -17.64
CA TYR A 211 1.91 5.12 -18.51
C TYR A 211 3.44 5.19 -18.37
N ARG A 212 3.97 6.31 -17.86
CA ARG A 212 5.43 6.53 -17.67
C ARG A 212 5.95 5.98 -16.36
N ASP A 213 5.05 5.54 -15.50
CA ASP A 213 5.35 5.42 -14.09
C ASP A 213 5.59 3.98 -13.66
N TYR A 214 6.05 3.92 -12.42
CA TYR A 214 6.41 2.75 -11.64
C TYR A 214 5.45 1.56 -11.84
N SER A 215 6.02 0.36 -11.93
CA SER A 215 5.24 -0.89 -11.98
C SER A 215 5.87 -1.99 -11.13
N VAL A 216 5.04 -2.90 -10.66
CA VAL A 216 5.49 -4.11 -9.97
C VAL A 216 5.38 -5.29 -10.92
N LEU A 217 6.48 -6.02 -11.10
CA LEU A 217 6.47 -7.32 -11.77
C LEU A 217 6.07 -8.41 -10.77
N VAL A 218 5.07 -9.20 -11.11
CA VAL A 218 4.67 -10.40 -10.38
C VAL A 218 4.91 -11.60 -11.28
N SER A 219 5.86 -12.45 -10.90
CA SER A 219 6.12 -13.70 -11.62
C SER A 219 4.97 -14.68 -11.43
N GLU A 220 4.76 -15.57 -12.40
CA GLU A 220 3.77 -16.65 -12.36
C GLU A 220 3.71 -17.39 -11.02
N ALA A 221 4.88 -17.72 -10.45
CA ALA A 221 4.99 -18.45 -9.19
C ALA A 221 4.32 -17.77 -7.98
N LEU A 222 4.11 -16.45 -8.02
CA LEU A 222 3.55 -15.66 -6.91
C LEU A 222 2.11 -15.20 -7.15
N VAL A 223 1.56 -15.42 -8.35
CA VAL A 223 0.22 -14.96 -8.74
C VAL A 223 -0.84 -15.52 -7.80
N ASP A 224 -0.83 -16.83 -7.61
CA ASP A 224 -1.81 -17.54 -6.78
C ASP A 224 -1.75 -17.12 -5.31
N ASP A 225 -0.55 -16.91 -4.77
CA ASP A 225 -0.36 -16.43 -3.41
C ASP A 225 -0.84 -15.00 -3.23
N LEU A 226 -0.56 -14.13 -4.21
CA LEU A 226 -1.01 -12.75 -4.20
C LEU A 226 -2.54 -12.67 -4.24
N LEU A 227 -3.19 -13.43 -5.12
CA LEU A 227 -4.64 -13.50 -5.21
C LEU A 227 -5.27 -14.02 -3.93
N ARG A 228 -4.73 -15.11 -3.35
CA ARG A 228 -5.17 -15.62 -2.05
C ARG A 228 -5.07 -14.57 -0.95
N ARG A 229 -3.94 -13.86 -0.88
CA ARG A 229 -3.71 -12.81 0.12
C ARG A 229 -4.67 -11.65 -0.04
N ALA A 230 -4.90 -11.21 -1.27
CA ALA A 230 -5.82 -10.14 -1.61
C ALA A 230 -7.30 -10.58 -1.58
N ARG A 231 -7.57 -11.87 -1.35
CA ARG A 231 -8.90 -12.50 -1.43
C ARG A 231 -9.60 -12.25 -2.78
N LYS A 232 -8.81 -12.24 -3.85
CA LYS A 232 -9.27 -12.05 -5.23
C LYS A 232 -9.26 -13.38 -5.99
N ARG A 233 -10.03 -13.43 -7.08
CA ARG A 233 -10.12 -14.63 -7.93
C ARG A 233 -9.30 -14.49 -9.20
N GLU A 234 -9.21 -13.27 -9.71
CA GLU A 234 -8.55 -12.95 -10.96
C GLU A 234 -7.66 -11.71 -10.79
N MET A 235 -6.56 -11.65 -11.56
CA MET A 235 -5.56 -10.58 -11.44
C MET A 235 -6.15 -9.19 -11.70
N ASP A 236 -7.12 -9.09 -12.61
CA ASP A 236 -7.82 -7.83 -12.90
C ASP A 236 -8.59 -7.28 -11.67
N ASP A 237 -9.01 -8.14 -10.73
CA ASP A 237 -9.71 -7.75 -9.49
C ASP A 237 -8.79 -7.02 -8.49
N LEU A 238 -7.47 -7.04 -8.70
CA LEU A 238 -6.52 -6.27 -7.90
C LEU A 238 -6.57 -4.78 -8.21
N SER A 239 -7.20 -4.38 -9.32
CA SER A 239 -7.37 -2.96 -9.66
C SER A 239 -8.19 -2.26 -8.57
N GLY A 240 -7.64 -1.19 -8.00
CA GLY A 240 -8.22 -0.47 -6.87
C GLY A 240 -7.71 -0.89 -5.49
N CYS A 241 -7.05 -2.05 -5.38
CA CYS A 241 -6.36 -2.40 -4.15
C CYS A 241 -5.11 -1.53 -3.99
N HIS A 242 -4.73 -1.29 -2.74
CA HIS A 242 -3.44 -0.70 -2.40
C HIS A 242 -2.41 -1.80 -2.20
N LEU A 243 -1.19 -1.53 -2.66
CA LEU A 243 -0.06 -2.44 -2.58
C LEU A 243 1.12 -1.72 -1.90
N LEU A 244 1.85 -2.44 -1.07
CA LEU A 244 3.20 -2.09 -0.60
C LEU A 244 4.13 -3.22 -1.02
N VAL A 245 5.25 -2.89 -1.68
CA VAL A 245 6.32 -3.83 -2.04
C VAL A 245 7.65 -3.32 -1.56
N LEU A 246 8.42 -4.16 -0.88
CA LEU A 246 9.81 -3.90 -0.55
C LEU A 246 10.71 -4.49 -1.62
N GLY A 247 11.60 -3.69 -2.18
CA GLY A 247 12.51 -4.16 -3.22
C GLY A 247 13.43 -3.07 -3.74
N GLU A 248 14.33 -3.48 -4.64
CA GLU A 248 15.24 -2.58 -5.32
C GLU A 248 14.60 -1.99 -6.57
N LEU A 249 14.64 -0.65 -6.72
CA LEU A 249 14.12 0.00 -7.91
C LEU A 249 15.02 -0.26 -9.12
N ARG A 250 14.43 -0.77 -10.19
CA ARG A 250 15.08 -1.04 -11.46
C ARG A 250 14.55 -0.13 -12.54
N ARG A 251 15.35 0.06 -13.58
CA ARG A 251 14.98 0.81 -14.77
C ARG A 251 15.08 -0.08 -16.00
N SER A 252 14.04 -0.10 -16.81
CA SER A 252 14.05 -0.81 -18.10
C SER A 252 14.87 -0.03 -19.14
N GLY A 253 15.23 -0.69 -20.25
CA GLY A 253 15.87 0.00 -21.39
C GLY A 253 15.01 1.09 -22.04
N THR A 254 13.70 1.09 -21.82
CA THR A 254 12.77 2.15 -22.27
C THR A 254 12.63 3.28 -21.25
N GLY A 255 13.33 3.20 -20.13
CA GLY A 255 13.31 4.19 -19.05
C GLY A 255 12.19 4.00 -18.02
N LYS A 256 11.35 2.96 -18.15
CA LYS A 256 10.28 2.66 -17.19
C LYS A 256 10.87 2.16 -15.88
N LEU A 257 10.44 2.73 -14.77
CA LEU A 257 10.85 2.30 -13.42
C LEU A 257 9.98 1.14 -12.95
N TRP A 258 10.58 0.18 -12.26
CA TRP A 258 9.86 -1.00 -11.78
C TRP A 258 10.55 -1.68 -10.62
N VAL A 259 9.81 -2.47 -9.86
CA VAL A 259 10.34 -3.38 -8.84
C VAL A 259 9.79 -4.78 -9.10
N GLU A 260 10.53 -5.79 -8.69
CA GLU A 260 10.09 -7.19 -8.73
C GLU A 260 9.52 -7.59 -7.38
N LEU A 261 8.32 -8.18 -7.38
CA LEU A 261 7.83 -8.90 -6.22
C LEU A 261 8.56 -10.24 -6.15
N VAL A 262 9.45 -10.40 -5.19
CA VAL A 262 10.30 -11.60 -5.05
C VAL A 262 9.70 -12.67 -4.15
N ASP A 263 8.84 -12.27 -3.20
CA ASP A 263 8.12 -13.16 -2.29
C ASP A 263 6.94 -12.44 -1.59
N MET A 264 6.14 -13.20 -0.86
CA MET A 264 5.00 -12.67 -0.12
C MET A 264 5.36 -12.00 1.22
N GLU A 265 6.57 -12.21 1.74
CA GLU A 265 7.06 -11.59 2.97
C GLU A 265 7.31 -10.09 2.79
N ARG A 266 7.71 -9.70 1.57
CA ARG A 266 8.05 -8.34 1.16
C ARG A 266 6.89 -7.59 0.53
N CYS A 267 5.66 -8.07 0.65
CA CYS A 267 4.49 -7.31 0.23
C CYS A 267 3.35 -7.26 1.23
N ALA A 268 2.50 -6.26 1.05
CA ALA A 268 1.17 -6.21 1.62
C ALA A 268 0.19 -5.72 0.55
N VAL A 269 -1.01 -6.30 0.54
CA VAL A 269 -2.15 -5.84 -0.22
C VAL A 269 -3.23 -5.43 0.76
N TYR A 270 -3.89 -4.32 0.49
CA TYR A 270 -5.03 -3.83 1.25
C TYR A 270 -6.15 -3.45 0.29
N ASP A 271 -7.34 -3.99 0.55
CA ASP A 271 -8.57 -3.70 -0.17
C ASP A 271 -9.59 -3.25 0.88
N ASP A 272 -10.19 -2.09 0.66
CA ASP A 272 -11.04 -1.39 1.62
C ASP A 272 -12.50 -1.88 1.56
#